data_AF-A0A357EDH3-F1
#
_entry.id   AF-A0A357EDH3-F1
#
_cell.length_a   1.000
_cell.length_b   1.000
_cell.length_c   1.000
_cell.angle_alpha   90.00
_cell.angle_beta   90.00
_cell.angle_gamma   90.00
#
_symmetry.space_group_name_H-M   'P 1'
#
loop_
_entity.id
_entity.type
_entity.pdbx_description
1 polymer ?
#
loop_
_entity_poly.entity_id
_entity_poly.type
_entity_poly.pdbx_seq_one_letter_code
_entity_poly.pdbx_strand_id
1 'polypeptide(L)'
;MVHALIVVLLLGGIWIQEASANPAHGRILQMTAGDRNTLFAKFLQGSGQRCDSVTRTFFQGSTKSDDAIWNVTCRDGQMFAVLIYNDAKGSSKIISCATLKAINAGDCFKKVLRE
;
A
#
# COMPACT_ATOMS: atom_id res chain seq x y z
N MET A 1 -2.91 30.65 54.42
CA MET A 1 -3.02 30.99 52.99
C MET A 1 -2.36 29.87 52.20
N VAL A 2 -3.15 28.90 51.78
CA VAL A 2 -2.71 27.79 50.92
C VAL A 2 -3.74 27.77 49.80
N HIS A 3 -3.29 27.72 48.55
CA HIS A 3 -3.82 26.87 47.48
C HIS A 3 -2.98 27.17 46.24
N ALA A 4 -1.94 26.34 46.07
CA ALA A 4 -1.28 26.15 44.80
C ALA A 4 -2.29 25.53 43.82
N LEU A 5 -2.37 26.08 42.61
CA LEU A 5 -2.94 25.40 41.46
C LEU A 5 -1.97 25.53 40.29
N ILE A 6 -0.97 24.65 40.30
CA ILE A 6 -0.19 24.32 39.11
C ILE A 6 -1.10 23.40 38.27
N VAL A 7 -1.67 23.95 37.21
CA VAL A 7 -2.37 23.17 36.17
C VAL A 7 -1.30 22.44 35.36
N VAL A 8 -1.04 21.18 35.70
CA VAL A 8 -0.20 20.29 34.90
C VAL A 8 -1.01 19.89 33.66
N LEU A 9 -0.76 20.56 32.53
CA LEU A 9 -1.18 20.12 31.20
C LEU A 9 -0.46 18.81 30.85
N LEU A 10 -1.09 17.68 31.19
CA LEU A 10 -0.64 16.35 30.81
C LEU A 10 -0.75 16.18 29.28
N LEU A 11 0.40 16.34 28.62
CA LEU A 11 0.98 15.43 27.63
C LEU A 11 0.01 14.35 27.07
N GLY A 12 -0.53 14.62 25.89
CA GLY A 12 -1.20 13.61 25.07
C GLY A 12 -1.34 14.16 23.65
N GLY A 13 -0.26 14.10 22.87
CA GLY A 13 -0.33 14.45 21.46
C GLY A 13 -1.44 13.63 20.79
N ILE A 14 -2.45 14.31 20.27
CA ILE A 14 -3.51 13.67 19.48
C ILE A 14 -2.82 13.24 18.18
N TRP A 15 -2.45 11.97 18.09
CA TRP A 15 -2.04 11.37 16.83
C TRP A 15 -3.28 11.32 15.94
N ILE A 16 -3.49 12.36 15.12
CA ILE A 16 -4.45 12.29 14.03
C ILE A 16 -3.86 11.32 13.02
N GLN A 17 -4.30 10.06 13.09
CA GLN A 17 -3.99 9.09 12.06
C GLN A 17 -4.83 9.47 10.85
N GLU A 18 -4.22 10.06 9.83
CA GLU A 18 -4.94 10.41 8.59
C GLU A 18 -5.59 9.14 8.04
N ALA A 19 -6.91 9.13 8.05
CA ALA A 19 -7.68 8.04 7.48
C ALA A 19 -7.41 8.02 5.97
N SER A 20 -6.85 6.91 5.47
CA SER A 20 -6.67 6.74 4.04
C SER A 20 -8.03 6.78 3.35
N ALA A 21 -8.13 7.55 2.26
CA ALA A 21 -9.31 7.57 1.41
C ALA A 21 -9.66 6.16 0.88
N ASN A 22 -8.67 5.27 0.78
CA ASN A 22 -8.82 3.86 0.44
C ASN A 22 -8.58 2.97 1.68
N PRO A 23 -9.63 2.41 2.30
CA PRO A 23 -9.49 1.65 3.55
C PRO A 23 -8.61 0.40 3.42
N ALA A 24 -8.64 -0.29 2.27
CA ALA A 24 -7.81 -1.46 2.04
C ALA A 24 -6.33 -1.06 1.96
N HIS A 25 -6.02 -0.01 1.22
CA HIS A 25 -4.68 0.58 1.17
C HIS A 25 -4.21 1.05 2.55
N GLY A 26 -5.05 1.74 3.31
CA GLY A 26 -4.75 2.19 4.67
C GLY A 26 -4.29 1.04 5.56
N ARG A 27 -4.97 -0.11 5.53
CA ARG A 27 -4.57 -1.30 6.29
C ARG A 27 -3.21 -1.84 5.84
N ILE A 28 -2.95 -1.88 4.52
CA ILE A 28 -1.67 -2.37 3.96
C ILE A 28 -0.51 -1.45 4.34
N LEU A 29 -0.73 -0.14 4.42
CA LEU A 29 0.29 0.82 4.86
C LEU A 29 0.73 0.61 6.31
N GLN A 30 -0.19 0.19 7.18
CA GLN A 30 0.09 -0.06 8.60
C GLN A 30 0.80 -1.40 8.85
N MET A 31 0.92 -2.26 7.84
CA MET A 31 1.59 -3.55 7.98
C MET A 31 3.11 -3.39 8.06
N THR A 32 3.75 -4.28 8.83
CA THR A 32 5.20 -4.47 8.74
C THR A 32 5.59 -4.90 7.32
N ALA A 33 6.86 -4.70 6.94
CA ALA A 33 7.32 -5.14 5.62
C ALA A 33 7.15 -6.66 5.41
N GLY A 34 7.36 -7.47 6.46
CA GLY A 34 7.19 -8.93 6.40
C GLY A 34 5.73 -9.35 6.20
N ASP A 35 4.81 -8.75 6.96
CA ASP A 35 3.37 -9.04 6.83
C ASP A 35 2.85 -8.60 5.46
N ARG A 36 3.28 -7.43 4.99
CA ARG A 36 2.91 -6.92 3.68
C ARG A 36 3.45 -7.80 2.55
N ASN A 37 4.70 -8.27 2.64
CA ASN A 37 5.25 -9.24 1.68
C ASN A 37 4.44 -10.54 1.69
N THR A 38 4.08 -11.04 2.87
CA THR A 38 3.26 -12.26 3.03
C THR A 38 1.88 -12.08 2.42
N LEU A 39 1.23 -10.94 2.65
CA LEU A 39 -0.05 -10.58 2.05
C LEU A 39 0.03 -10.62 0.52
N PHE A 40 0.99 -9.90 -0.07
CA PHE A 40 1.11 -9.83 -1.53
C PHE A 40 1.48 -11.17 -2.16
N ALA A 41 2.30 -11.99 -1.49
CA ALA A 41 2.60 -13.35 -1.96
C ALA A 41 1.32 -14.19 -2.05
N LYS A 42 0.52 -14.23 -0.97
CA LYS A 42 -0.76 -14.95 -0.95
C LYS A 42 -1.75 -14.41 -1.97
N PHE A 43 -1.82 -13.09 -2.12
CA PHE A 43 -2.70 -12.44 -3.08
C PHE A 43 -2.34 -12.82 -4.53
N LEU A 44 -1.05 -12.77 -4.90
CA LEU A 44 -0.57 -13.19 -6.22
C LEU A 44 -0.84 -14.68 -6.47
N GLN A 45 -0.57 -15.55 -5.50
CA GLN A 45 -0.87 -16.99 -5.60
C GLN A 45 -2.37 -17.25 -5.78
N GLY A 46 -3.23 -16.58 -5.00
CA GLY A 46 -4.69 -16.70 -5.11
C GLY A 46 -5.25 -16.22 -6.44
N SER A 47 -4.51 -15.38 -7.17
CA SER A 47 -4.83 -14.93 -8.53
C SER A 47 -4.22 -15.79 -9.65
N GLY A 48 -3.57 -16.90 -9.29
CA GLY A 48 -2.93 -17.83 -10.23
C GLY A 48 -1.55 -17.39 -10.72
N GLN A 49 -0.95 -16.33 -10.17
CA GLN A 49 0.42 -15.95 -10.50
C GLN A 49 1.42 -16.82 -9.74
N ARG A 50 2.50 -17.24 -10.42
CA ARG A 50 3.65 -17.82 -9.74
C ARG A 50 4.39 -16.72 -8.97
N CYS A 51 4.32 -16.78 -7.65
CA CYS A 51 5.09 -15.92 -6.75
C CYS A 51 5.20 -16.59 -5.39
N ASP A 52 6.15 -17.53 -5.26
CA ASP A 52 6.27 -18.37 -4.06
C ASP A 52 6.59 -17.51 -2.81
N SER A 53 7.33 -16.42 -2.99
CA SER A 53 7.56 -15.42 -1.95
C SER A 53 7.83 -14.04 -2.55
N VAL A 54 7.37 -13.00 -1.87
CA VAL A 54 7.67 -11.59 -2.19
C VAL A 54 8.89 -11.13 -1.41
N THR A 55 9.81 -10.46 -2.09
CA THR A 55 11.04 -9.91 -1.51
C THR A 55 10.99 -8.40 -1.34
N ARG A 56 10.18 -7.71 -2.15
CA ARG A 56 10.04 -6.25 -2.11
C ARG A 56 8.63 -5.82 -2.47
N THR A 57 8.15 -4.80 -1.77
CA THR A 57 6.91 -4.06 -2.08
C THR A 57 7.22 -2.59 -2.18
N PHE A 58 6.55 -1.88 -3.08
CA PHE A 58 6.70 -0.43 -3.25
C PHE A 58 5.34 0.21 -3.49
N PHE A 59 4.98 1.20 -2.69
CA PHE A 59 3.79 2.00 -2.94
C PHE A 59 4.09 3.04 -4.02
N GLN A 60 3.53 2.85 -5.22
CA GLN A 60 3.77 3.69 -6.38
C GLN A 60 3.04 5.03 -6.27
N GLY A 61 1.85 5.03 -5.69
CA GLY A 61 1.00 6.19 -5.51
C GLY A 61 -0.47 5.82 -5.66
N SER A 62 -1.33 6.84 -5.72
CA SER A 62 -2.76 6.66 -5.92
C SER A 62 -3.24 7.32 -7.21
N THR A 63 -4.31 6.78 -7.80
CA THR A 63 -5.01 7.41 -8.93
C THR A 63 -5.81 8.63 -8.46
N LYS A 64 -6.44 9.35 -9.39
CA LYS A 64 -7.38 10.45 -9.07
C LYS A 64 -8.59 9.99 -8.25
N SER A 65 -8.97 8.71 -8.38
CA SER A 65 -10.06 8.07 -7.64
C SER A 65 -9.59 7.43 -6.32
N ASP A 66 -8.36 7.72 -5.89
CA ASP A 66 -7.70 7.16 -4.71
C ASP A 66 -7.49 5.63 -4.75
N ASP A 67 -7.52 5.02 -5.95
CA ASP A 67 -7.08 3.63 -6.11
C ASP A 67 -5.57 3.55 -5.85
N ALA A 68 -5.14 2.62 -5.00
CA ALA A 68 -3.74 2.49 -4.64
C ALA A 68 -3.01 1.58 -5.62
N ILE A 69 -1.84 2.01 -6.08
CA ILE A 69 -0.95 1.23 -6.95
C ILE A 69 0.24 0.75 -6.12
N TRP A 70 0.37 -0.56 -5.98
CA TRP A 70 1.51 -1.22 -5.36
C TRP A 70 2.31 -1.99 -6.38
N ASN A 71 3.63 -1.97 -6.28
CA ASN A 71 4.50 -2.84 -7.04
C ASN A 71 5.11 -3.90 -6.14
N VAL A 72 5.27 -5.10 -6.69
CA VAL A 72 5.71 -6.28 -5.98
C VAL A 72 6.82 -6.94 -6.77
N THR A 73 7.89 -7.36 -6.09
CA THR A 73 8.94 -8.21 -6.66
C THR A 73 8.90 -9.57 -5.98
N CYS A 74 8.76 -10.62 -6.78
CA CYS A 74 8.85 -12.01 -6.36
C CYS A 74 10.32 -12.44 -6.27
N ARG A 75 10.61 -13.51 -5.51
CA ARG A 75 11.97 -14.05 -5.35
C ARG A 75 12.62 -14.48 -6.67
N ASP A 76 11.83 -14.95 -7.62
CA ASP A 76 12.26 -15.33 -8.96
C ASP A 76 12.46 -14.12 -9.92
N GLY A 77 12.27 -12.91 -9.41
CA GLY A 77 12.46 -11.67 -10.16
C GLY A 77 11.22 -11.21 -10.94
N GLN A 78 10.12 -11.97 -10.95
CA GLN A 78 8.88 -11.49 -11.56
C GLN A 78 8.37 -10.25 -10.82
N MET A 79 7.88 -9.27 -11.57
CA MET A 79 7.39 -8.00 -11.03
C MET A 79 5.95 -7.75 -11.47
N PHE A 80 5.14 -7.30 -10.52
CA PHE A 80 3.72 -7.05 -10.72
C PHE A 80 3.33 -5.66 -10.22
N ALA A 81 2.38 -5.04 -10.92
CA ALA A 81 1.59 -3.95 -10.38
C ALA A 81 0.26 -4.50 -9.88
N VAL A 82 -0.12 -4.09 -8.67
CA VAL A 82 -1.38 -4.41 -8.03
C VAL A 82 -2.15 -3.10 -7.85
N LEU A 83 -3.27 -2.99 -8.54
CA LEU A 83 -4.22 -1.90 -8.35
C LEU A 83 -5.23 -2.35 -7.30
N ILE A 84 -5.41 -1.54 -6.25
CA ILE A 84 -6.38 -1.77 -5.18
C ILE A 84 -7.41 -0.66 -5.30
N TYR A 85 -8.62 -1.02 -5.70
CA TYR A 85 -9.70 -0.07 -5.90
C TYR A 85 -10.11 0.58 -4.58
N ASN A 86 -10.45 1.86 -4.64
CA ASN A 86 -11.09 2.55 -3.53
C ASN A 86 -12.57 2.17 -3.41
N ASP A 87 -12.84 0.92 -3.05
CA ASP A 87 -14.18 0.43 -2.76
C ASP A 87 -14.23 -0.31 -1.42
N ALA A 88 -15.45 -0.52 -0.91
CA ALA A 88 -15.66 -1.14 0.40
C ALA A 88 -15.13 -2.58 0.49
N LYS A 89 -15.00 -3.28 -0.65
CA LYS A 89 -14.53 -4.66 -0.73
C LYS A 89 -13.00 -4.75 -0.88
N GLY A 90 -12.32 -3.64 -1.18
CA GLY A 90 -10.91 -3.63 -1.54
C GLY A 90 -10.64 -4.45 -2.80
N SER A 91 -11.57 -4.41 -3.77
CA SER A 91 -11.39 -5.17 -5.01
C SER A 91 -10.08 -4.77 -5.70
N SER A 92 -9.47 -5.69 -6.44
CA SER A 92 -8.10 -5.51 -6.90
C SER A 92 -7.85 -6.12 -8.28
N LYS A 93 -6.88 -5.57 -9.01
CA LYS A 93 -6.37 -6.11 -10.27
C LYS A 93 -4.86 -6.28 -10.24
N ILE A 94 -4.38 -7.26 -10.99
CA ILE A 94 -2.96 -7.55 -11.14
C ILE A 94 -2.59 -7.48 -12.62
N ILE A 95 -1.43 -6.90 -12.90
CA ILE A 95 -0.80 -6.94 -14.21
C ILE A 95 0.71 -7.09 -14.05
N SER A 96 1.35 -7.85 -14.92
CA SER A 96 2.82 -7.94 -14.90
C SER A 96 3.43 -6.61 -15.33
N CYS A 97 4.55 -6.22 -14.71
CA CYS A 97 5.26 -5.01 -15.10
C CYS A 97 5.81 -5.09 -16.52
N ALA A 98 6.16 -6.31 -16.99
CA ALA A 98 6.55 -6.55 -18.37
C ALA A 98 5.41 -6.23 -19.35
N THR A 99 4.18 -6.64 -19.01
CA THR A 99 2.99 -6.32 -19.82
C THR A 99 2.71 -4.83 -19.85
N LEU A 100 2.73 -4.14 -18.69
CA LEU A 100 2.53 -2.68 -18.63
C LEU A 100 3.50 -1.92 -19.53
N LYS A 101 4.78 -2.30 -19.48
CA LYS A 101 5.82 -1.72 -20.33
C LYS A 101 5.58 -2.01 -21.81
N ALA A 102 5.23 -3.24 -22.16
CA ALA A 102 5.00 -3.64 -23.55
C ALA A 102 3.84 -2.89 -24.22
N ILE A 103 2.84 -2.46 -23.44
CA ILE A 103 1.68 -1.70 -23.94
C ILE A 103 1.81 -0.18 -23.73
N ASN A 104 2.97 0.32 -23.30
CA ASN A 104 3.21 1.73 -22.99
C ASN A 104 2.24 2.33 -21.94
N ALA A 105 1.75 1.51 -21.01
CA ALA A 105 0.83 1.95 -19.94
C ALA A 105 1.58 2.45 -18.68
N GLY A 106 2.90 2.60 -18.75
CA GLY A 106 3.75 3.13 -17.70
C GLY A 106 4.74 2.12 -17.12
N ASP A 107 5.59 2.61 -16.23
CA ASP A 107 6.63 1.84 -15.57
C ASP A 107 6.24 1.50 -14.12
N CYS A 108 6.50 0.26 -13.72
CA CYS A 108 6.50 -0.10 -12.30
C CYS A 108 7.67 0.56 -11.56
N PHE A 109 7.55 0.69 -10.24
CA PHE A 109 8.57 1.21 -9.34
C PHE A 109 8.98 2.67 -9.61
N LYS A 110 8.12 3.43 -10.28
CA LYS A 110 8.26 4.86 -10.50
C LYS A 110 7.09 5.59 -9.85
N LYS A 111 7.37 6.55 -8.95
CA LYS A 111 6.31 7.29 -8.26
C LYS A 111 5.33 7.92 -9.26
N VAL A 112 4.04 7.74 -9.01
CA VAL A 112 2.99 8.50 -9.69
C VAL A 112 2.98 9.89 -9.07
N LEU A 113 3.24 10.91 -9.89
CA LEU A 113 3.04 12.30 -9.50
C LEU A 113 1.56 12.61 -9.71
N ARG A 114 0.90 13.12 -8.66
CA ARG A 114 -0.48 13.61 -8.78
C ARG A 114 -0.40 14.96 -9.49
N GLU A 115 -0.91 15.03 -10.71
CA GLU A 115 -1.13 16.28 -11.45
C GLU A 115 -2.44 16.95 -11.03
#